data_AF-A0A7S2ZSD2-F1
#
_entry.id   AF-A0A7S2ZSD2-F1
#
_cell.length_a   1.000
_cell.length_b   1.000
_cell.length_c   1.000
_cell.angle_alpha   90.00
_cell.angle_beta   90.00
_cell.angle_gamma   90.00
#
_symmetry.space_group_name_H-M   'P 1'
#
loop_
_entity.id
_entity.type
_entity.pdbx_description
1 polymer ?
#
loop_
_entity_poly.entity_id
_entity_poly.type
_entity_poly.pdbx_seq_one_letter_code
_entity_poly.pdbx_strand_id
1 'polypeptide(L)'
;MFKWDSEDDREKLLEAILVILRELRGDDASKETIEVPVADPDVDAEMFDHGDYEGSMFDADFEERSKFIPLRLSPRERKVQRLVDNCLKVSEYTDRVDQISNKRVHTVMKNSYALMSGVIAGISFKTGRELVNSRDFAAQKELIAAAFEISRRYHLGNPELLRGNYAKLVHMLQDTMLPEVREQLNFSCVSELVTVHHFLKQRNILAIVRDPLAANATKEIIPGRKSRPEINAEIREKERAVERLARKYGGGSEAVEDEIRLALYSLGDNNAFLRASRDPCDEMIAYLTKYFSDEEPLRVSDSLAIMSGRGGARLTHDHRRQYEYVLQTLWLWREVLHDLCKLMIIAERDLLNPNEPYVLRNTGQGIHRLQRAPRLKREMELVVKRVRKRVSFCLLPHPPDSSKCQAAMHAVFRLTNCSLCRALCRYRIGLDRMLFI
;
A
#
# COMPACT_ATOMS: atom_id res chain seq x y z
N MET A 1 18.18 19.93 -15.48
CA MET A 1 17.19 19.94 -14.38
C MET A 1 15.89 19.34 -14.90
N PHE A 2 15.72 18.01 -14.84
CA PHE A 2 14.51 17.34 -15.33
C PHE A 2 13.37 17.56 -14.36
N LYS A 3 12.47 18.50 -14.67
CA LYS A 3 11.18 18.71 -13.98
C LYS A 3 10.18 17.68 -14.50
N TRP A 4 9.78 16.75 -13.63
CA TRP A 4 8.80 15.69 -13.90
C TRP A 4 7.35 16.16 -13.72
N ASP A 5 7.00 17.30 -14.33
CA ASP A 5 5.70 17.94 -14.13
C ASP A 5 4.98 18.31 -15.44
N SER A 6 5.47 17.83 -16.59
CA SER A 6 4.72 18.02 -17.84
C SER A 6 3.68 16.90 -17.99
N GLU A 7 2.47 17.24 -18.44
CA GLU A 7 1.45 16.25 -18.86
C GLU A 7 2.02 15.27 -19.91
N ASP A 8 2.97 15.75 -20.72
CA ASP A 8 3.71 15.02 -21.77
C ASP A 8 4.55 13.84 -21.22
N ASP A 9 5.16 13.97 -20.04
CA ASP A 9 5.93 12.87 -19.43
C ASP A 9 5.03 11.73 -18.91
N ARG A 10 3.76 12.05 -18.61
CA ARG A 10 2.77 11.09 -18.08
C ARG A 10 2.06 10.32 -19.19
N GLU A 11 1.83 10.98 -20.32
CA GLU A 11 1.28 10.34 -21.52
C GLU A 11 2.27 9.32 -22.10
N LYS A 12 3.56 9.67 -22.14
CA LYS A 12 4.66 8.76 -22.53
C LYS A 12 4.79 7.52 -21.65
N LEU A 13 4.49 7.64 -20.34
CA LEU A 13 4.47 6.49 -19.44
C LEU A 13 3.36 5.51 -19.81
N LEU A 14 2.15 6.01 -20.08
CA LEU A 14 1.02 5.19 -20.53
C LEU A 14 1.29 4.57 -21.89
N GLU A 15 1.89 5.32 -22.83
CA GLU A 15 2.31 4.79 -24.12
C GLU A 15 3.36 3.69 -23.98
N ALA A 16 4.35 3.86 -23.11
CA ALA A 16 5.35 2.84 -22.86
C ALA A 16 4.77 1.59 -22.19
N ILE A 17 3.82 1.75 -21.27
CA ILE A 17 3.02 0.63 -20.77
C ILE A 17 2.34 -0.05 -21.95
N LEU A 18 1.62 0.69 -22.82
CA LEU A 18 0.97 0.12 -24.01
C LEU A 18 1.96 -0.58 -24.96
N VAL A 19 3.19 -0.10 -25.09
CA VAL A 19 4.26 -0.76 -25.87
C VAL A 19 4.68 -2.08 -25.21
N ILE A 20 4.94 -2.10 -23.89
CA ILE A 20 5.19 -3.34 -23.14
C ILE A 20 4.04 -4.34 -23.35
N LEU A 21 2.81 -3.83 -23.24
CA LEU A 21 1.59 -4.62 -23.44
C LEU A 21 1.43 -5.13 -24.87
N ARG A 22 2.01 -4.46 -25.88
CA ARG A 22 2.01 -4.88 -27.30
C ARG A 22 3.13 -5.88 -27.59
N GLU A 23 4.31 -5.70 -27.04
CA GLU A 23 5.45 -6.63 -27.20
C GLU A 23 5.17 -8.00 -26.57
N LEU A 24 4.37 -8.05 -25.50
CA LEU A 24 3.88 -9.29 -24.90
C LEU A 24 2.81 -10.04 -25.74
N ARG A 25 2.53 -9.62 -26.99
CA ARG A 25 1.63 -10.30 -27.95
C ARG A 25 2.26 -11.53 -28.65
N GLY A 26 3.24 -12.18 -28.04
CA GLY A 26 3.60 -13.55 -28.42
C GLY A 26 2.59 -14.52 -27.81
N ASP A 27 1.63 -14.97 -28.63
CA ASP A 27 0.75 -16.15 -28.49
C ASP A 27 0.51 -16.71 -27.08
N ASP A 28 -0.62 -16.32 -26.49
CA ASP A 28 -1.62 -17.24 -25.89
C ASP A 28 -2.68 -16.41 -25.16
N ALA A 29 -3.77 -16.12 -25.88
CA ALA A 29 -5.03 -15.69 -25.30
C ALA A 29 -5.89 -16.93 -25.02
N SER A 30 -5.40 -17.84 -24.19
CA SER A 30 -6.24 -18.87 -23.58
C SER A 30 -6.80 -18.33 -22.26
N LYS A 31 -8.10 -18.57 -22.05
CA LYS A 31 -8.89 -18.12 -20.93
C LYS A 31 -8.31 -18.68 -19.62
N GLU A 32 -7.46 -17.93 -18.93
CA GLU A 32 -7.18 -18.20 -17.52
C GLU A 32 -8.28 -17.56 -16.66
N THR A 33 -9.24 -18.39 -16.28
CA THR A 33 -10.13 -18.12 -15.15
C THR A 33 -9.28 -17.82 -13.91
N ILE A 34 -9.45 -16.62 -13.37
CA ILE A 34 -8.82 -16.22 -12.11
C ILE A 34 -9.51 -17.03 -11.00
N GLU A 35 -8.82 -18.05 -10.48
CA GLU A 35 -9.17 -18.60 -9.18
C GLU A 35 -8.86 -17.56 -8.11
N VAL A 36 -9.92 -16.99 -7.54
CA VAL A 36 -9.86 -16.20 -6.31
C VAL A 36 -9.52 -17.19 -5.19
N PRO A 37 -8.49 -16.95 -4.35
CA PRO A 37 -8.26 -17.79 -3.19
C PRO A 37 -9.50 -17.74 -2.30
N VAL A 38 -10.21 -18.87 -2.21
CA VAL A 38 -11.28 -19.06 -1.24
C VAL A 38 -10.60 -19.00 0.13
N ALA A 39 -10.99 -18.03 0.96
CA ALA A 39 -10.57 -18.01 2.35
C ALA A 39 -11.00 -19.33 3.01
N ASP A 40 -10.10 -19.95 3.77
CA ASP A 40 -10.35 -21.17 4.54
C ASP A 40 -11.72 -21.10 5.24
N PRO A 41 -12.63 -22.07 5.03
CA PRO A 41 -13.98 -22.02 5.57
C PRO A 41 -14.09 -22.38 7.06
N ASP A 42 -13.00 -22.74 7.74
CA ASP A 42 -13.04 -23.22 9.13
C ASP A 42 -12.63 -22.13 10.13
N VAL A 43 -13.45 -21.08 10.22
CA VAL A 43 -13.55 -20.27 11.45
C VAL A 43 -15.02 -20.20 11.84
N ASP A 44 -15.37 -20.91 12.90
CA ASP A 44 -16.73 -21.12 13.40
C ASP A 44 -17.57 -19.84 13.35
N ALA A 45 -18.57 -19.86 12.48
CA ALA A 45 -19.53 -18.78 12.26
C ALA A 45 -20.66 -18.79 13.30
N GLU A 46 -20.33 -18.95 14.58
CA GLU A 46 -21.29 -18.82 15.66
C GLU A 46 -21.00 -17.57 16.49
N MET A 47 -22.06 -16.77 16.66
CA MET A 47 -22.20 -15.63 17.57
C MET A 47 -21.83 -14.20 17.10
N PHE A 48 -22.24 -13.68 15.94
CA PHE A 48 -22.26 -12.22 15.81
C PHE A 48 -23.53 -11.66 15.18
N ASP A 49 -24.27 -10.93 16.00
CA ASP A 49 -25.37 -10.05 15.64
C ASP A 49 -24.73 -8.76 15.11
N HIS A 50 -24.62 -8.67 13.79
CA HIS A 50 -24.24 -7.42 13.14
C HIS A 50 -25.46 -6.50 13.24
N GLY A 51 -25.58 -5.80 14.37
CA GLY A 51 -26.50 -4.69 14.50
C GLY A 51 -26.30 -3.76 13.31
N ASP A 52 -27.41 -3.30 12.74
CA ASP A 52 -27.46 -2.39 11.60
C ASP A 52 -26.49 -1.23 11.83
N TYR A 53 -25.30 -1.33 11.22
CA TYR A 53 -24.40 -0.20 11.07
C TYR A 53 -25.10 0.74 10.09
N GLU A 54 -25.96 1.61 10.61
CA GLU A 54 -26.49 2.74 9.89
C GLU A 54 -25.30 3.47 9.26
N GLY A 55 -25.22 3.41 7.93
CA GLY A 55 -24.15 3.98 7.11
C GLY A 55 -24.17 5.50 7.06
N SER A 56 -24.37 6.17 8.19
CA SER A 56 -24.67 7.60 8.29
C SER A 56 -23.51 8.43 8.84
N MET A 57 -22.27 8.22 8.35
CA MET A 57 -21.21 9.26 8.48
C MET A 57 -19.98 9.12 7.56
N PHE A 58 -20.07 8.33 6.48
CA PHE A 58 -18.93 8.06 5.59
C PHE A 58 -19.21 8.40 4.13
N ASP A 59 -19.68 9.63 3.85
CA ASP A 59 -19.28 10.34 2.63
C ASP A 59 -17.82 10.78 2.78
N ALA A 60 -16.94 9.80 2.99
CA ALA A 60 -15.50 10.01 2.90
C ALA A 60 -15.21 10.26 1.43
N ASP A 61 -15.08 11.54 1.07
CA ASP A 61 -14.83 12.06 -0.28
C ASP A 61 -14.09 11.04 -1.14
N PHE A 62 -14.87 10.27 -1.92
CA PHE A 62 -14.34 9.20 -2.77
C PHE A 62 -13.28 9.79 -3.71
N GLU A 63 -13.40 11.07 -4.05
CA GLU A 63 -12.44 11.79 -4.86
C GLU A 63 -11.10 11.96 -4.14
N GLU A 64 -11.09 12.41 -2.88
CA GLU A 64 -9.86 12.51 -2.10
C GLU A 64 -9.20 11.14 -1.91
N ARG A 65 -9.98 10.11 -1.56
CA ARG A 65 -9.46 8.74 -1.41
C ARG A 65 -8.89 8.21 -2.71
N SER A 66 -9.54 8.45 -3.84
CA SER A 66 -9.09 7.96 -5.16
C SER A 66 -7.69 8.43 -5.53
N LYS A 67 -7.20 9.56 -4.96
CA LYS A 67 -5.84 10.09 -5.17
C LYS A 67 -4.76 9.16 -4.63
N PHE A 68 -5.12 8.27 -3.71
CA PHE A 68 -4.20 7.37 -3.02
C PHE A 68 -4.54 5.89 -3.19
N ILE A 69 -5.52 5.56 -4.04
CA ILE A 69 -5.87 4.17 -4.37
C ILE A 69 -5.10 3.79 -5.64
N PRO A 70 -4.15 2.83 -5.57
CA PRO A 70 -3.42 2.38 -6.74
C PRO A 70 -4.37 1.69 -7.73
N LEU A 71 -4.19 1.93 -9.02
CA LEU A 71 -4.98 1.23 -10.05
C LEU A 71 -4.59 -0.25 -10.10
N ARG A 72 -5.58 -1.14 -10.12
CA ARG A 72 -5.38 -2.59 -10.24
C ARG A 72 -4.57 -2.93 -11.50
N LEU A 73 -3.66 -3.91 -11.37
CA LEU A 73 -2.88 -4.39 -12.51
C LEU A 73 -3.75 -5.21 -13.47
N SER A 74 -3.65 -4.89 -14.76
CA SER A 74 -4.10 -5.73 -15.86
C SER A 74 -3.36 -7.08 -15.86
N PRO A 75 -3.91 -8.13 -16.50
CA PRO A 75 -3.25 -9.44 -16.61
C PRO A 75 -1.84 -9.36 -17.20
N ARG A 76 -1.61 -8.43 -18.12
CA ARG A 76 -0.32 -8.23 -18.77
C ARG A 76 0.66 -7.47 -17.89
N GLU A 77 0.23 -6.42 -17.18
CA GLU A 77 1.07 -5.76 -16.16
C GLU A 77 1.47 -6.76 -15.07
N ARG A 78 0.61 -7.72 -14.70
CA ARG A 78 0.99 -8.81 -13.79
C ARG A 78 2.13 -9.67 -14.33
N LYS A 79 2.25 -9.90 -15.65
CA LYS A 79 3.40 -10.62 -16.23
C LYS A 79 4.70 -9.82 -16.00
N VAL A 80 4.67 -8.51 -16.24
CA VAL A 80 5.81 -7.60 -16.01
C VAL A 80 6.18 -7.54 -14.53
N GLN A 81 5.19 -7.42 -13.65
CA GLN A 81 5.38 -7.42 -12.21
C GLN A 81 6.10 -8.69 -11.74
N ARG A 82 5.65 -9.87 -12.19
CA ARG A 82 6.26 -11.16 -11.85
C ARG A 82 7.70 -11.25 -12.37
N LEU A 83 7.96 -10.74 -13.57
CA LEU A 83 9.31 -10.68 -14.13
C LEU A 83 10.23 -9.85 -13.24
N VAL A 84 9.85 -8.61 -12.90
CA VAL A 84 10.64 -7.73 -12.04
C VAL A 84 10.84 -8.34 -10.66
N ASP A 85 9.80 -8.91 -10.06
CA ASP A 85 9.88 -9.61 -8.76
C ASP A 85 10.88 -10.78 -8.81
N ASN A 86 10.87 -11.57 -9.89
CA ASN A 86 11.83 -12.66 -10.08
C ASN A 86 13.26 -12.16 -10.32
N CYS A 87 13.45 -11.08 -11.09
CA CYS A 87 14.76 -10.43 -11.25
C CYS A 87 15.30 -9.92 -9.90
N LEU A 88 14.44 -9.37 -9.05
CA LEU A 88 14.81 -8.92 -7.72
C LEU A 88 15.12 -10.08 -6.76
N LYS A 89 14.42 -11.22 -6.87
CA LYS A 89 14.70 -12.42 -6.04
C LYS A 89 16.13 -12.92 -6.22
N VAL A 90 16.59 -13.01 -7.46
CA VAL A 90 17.93 -13.53 -7.79
C VAL A 90 19.04 -12.48 -7.63
N SER A 91 18.68 -11.23 -7.35
CA SER A 91 19.64 -10.14 -7.21
C SER A 91 20.16 -10.02 -5.79
N GLU A 92 21.48 -10.04 -5.59
CA GLU A 92 22.16 -9.73 -4.32
C GLU A 92 22.37 -8.21 -4.12
N TYR A 93 21.47 -7.38 -4.68
CA TYR A 93 21.67 -5.92 -4.78
C TYR A 93 22.04 -5.29 -3.43
N THR A 94 21.14 -5.41 -2.44
CA THR A 94 21.31 -4.79 -1.11
C THR A 94 22.57 -5.29 -0.40
N ASP A 95 22.88 -6.58 -0.53
CA ASP A 95 24.06 -7.18 0.11
C ASP A 95 25.36 -6.59 -0.43
N ARG A 96 25.36 -6.14 -1.69
CA ARG A 96 26.53 -5.54 -2.35
C ARG A 96 26.62 -4.02 -2.17
N VAL A 97 25.49 -3.30 -2.10
CA VAL A 97 25.48 -1.83 -2.09
C VAL A 97 25.39 -1.20 -0.70
N ASP A 98 24.87 -1.92 0.30
CA ASP A 98 24.70 -1.41 1.67
C ASP A 98 25.98 -1.60 2.49
N GLN A 99 27.12 -1.24 1.91
CA GLN A 99 28.44 -1.28 2.51
C GLN A 99 29.15 0.07 2.32
N ILE A 100 29.91 0.51 3.31
CA ILE A 100 30.72 1.73 3.19
C ILE A 100 31.94 1.40 2.31
N SER A 101 31.97 1.95 1.09
CA SER A 101 33.04 1.71 0.13
C SER A 101 33.23 2.89 -0.82
N ASN A 102 34.49 3.23 -1.12
CA ASN A 102 34.83 4.26 -2.10
C ASN A 102 34.42 3.88 -3.54
N LYS A 103 34.13 2.60 -3.78
CA LYS A 103 33.65 2.09 -5.09
C LYS A 103 32.13 1.94 -5.15
N ARG A 104 31.40 2.43 -4.14
CA ARG A 104 29.97 2.20 -3.99
C ARG A 104 29.15 2.67 -5.20
N VAL A 105 29.43 3.86 -5.72
CA VAL A 105 28.73 4.39 -6.92
C VAL A 105 28.87 3.43 -8.10
N HIS A 106 30.08 2.94 -8.36
CA HIS A 106 30.30 1.93 -9.41
C HIS A 106 29.54 0.63 -9.15
N THR A 107 29.50 0.16 -7.90
CA THR A 107 28.72 -1.04 -7.51
C THR A 107 27.22 -0.84 -7.73
N VAL A 108 26.67 0.31 -7.32
CA VAL A 108 25.27 0.70 -7.56
C VAL A 108 24.96 0.67 -9.05
N MET A 109 25.77 1.35 -9.86
CA MET A 109 25.58 1.42 -11.32
C MET A 109 25.62 0.03 -11.94
N LYS A 110 26.64 -0.77 -11.62
CA LYS A 110 26.81 -2.12 -12.17
C LYS A 110 25.61 -3.02 -11.86
N ASN A 111 25.14 -3.04 -10.61
CA ASN A 111 24.03 -3.91 -10.22
C ASN A 111 22.68 -3.37 -10.71
N SER A 112 22.51 -2.04 -10.81
CA SER A 112 21.30 -1.43 -11.38
C SER A 112 21.19 -1.72 -12.88
N TYR A 113 22.28 -1.56 -13.65
CA TYR A 113 22.31 -1.93 -15.07
C TYR A 113 22.05 -3.43 -15.28
N ALA A 114 22.62 -4.31 -14.45
CA ALA A 114 22.36 -5.74 -14.54
C ALA A 114 20.87 -6.06 -14.33
N LEU A 115 20.21 -5.42 -13.35
CA LEU A 115 18.77 -5.61 -13.13
C LEU A 115 17.95 -5.08 -14.31
N MET A 116 18.22 -3.86 -14.77
CA MET A 116 17.51 -3.24 -15.89
C MET A 116 17.66 -4.06 -17.17
N SER A 117 18.86 -4.56 -17.46
CA SER A 117 19.08 -5.45 -18.62
C SER A 117 18.28 -6.74 -18.50
N GLY A 118 18.22 -7.35 -17.32
CA GLY A 118 17.42 -8.56 -17.08
C GLY A 118 15.93 -8.33 -17.29
N VAL A 119 15.41 -7.20 -16.79
CA VAL A 119 14.00 -6.80 -16.99
C VAL A 119 13.71 -6.55 -18.46
N ILE A 120 14.53 -5.75 -19.16
CA ILE A 120 14.30 -5.41 -20.57
C ILE A 120 14.37 -6.67 -21.44
N ALA A 121 15.38 -7.54 -21.23
CA ALA A 121 15.51 -8.78 -21.97
C ALA A 121 14.34 -9.75 -21.72
N GLY A 122 13.78 -9.76 -20.51
CA GLY A 122 12.59 -10.55 -20.20
C GLY A 122 11.29 -9.99 -20.77
N ILE A 123 11.20 -8.68 -21.02
CA ILE A 123 10.05 -8.04 -21.69
C ILE A 123 10.12 -8.26 -23.20
N SER A 124 11.27 -7.97 -23.82
CA SER A 124 11.50 -8.16 -25.24
C SER A 124 12.94 -8.60 -25.48
N PHE A 125 13.11 -9.83 -25.98
CA PHE A 125 14.44 -10.39 -26.24
C PHE A 125 15.21 -9.57 -27.28
N LYS A 126 14.52 -9.05 -28.30
CA LYS A 126 15.11 -8.20 -29.35
C LYS A 126 15.68 -6.92 -28.74
N THR A 127 14.86 -6.19 -27.99
CA THR A 127 15.25 -4.95 -27.31
C THR A 127 16.35 -5.19 -26.27
N GLY A 128 16.27 -6.30 -25.52
CA GLY A 128 17.32 -6.70 -24.58
C GLY A 128 18.66 -6.96 -25.25
N ARG A 129 18.68 -7.64 -26.41
CA ARG A 129 19.91 -7.87 -27.17
C ARG A 129 20.51 -6.56 -27.69
N GLU A 130 19.68 -5.66 -28.19
CA GLU A 130 20.10 -4.34 -28.65
C GLU A 130 20.67 -3.49 -27.50
N LEU A 131 20.03 -3.53 -26.33
CA LEU A 131 20.49 -2.85 -25.13
C LEU A 131 21.85 -3.38 -24.64
N VAL A 132 22.03 -4.71 -24.60
CA VAL A 132 23.30 -5.31 -24.15
C VAL A 132 24.47 -4.89 -25.06
N ASN A 133 24.21 -4.76 -26.37
CA ASN A 133 25.21 -4.35 -27.35
C ASN A 133 25.49 -2.84 -27.32
N SER A 134 24.45 -2.02 -27.32
CA SER A 134 24.55 -0.55 -27.37
C SER A 134 24.91 0.08 -26.02
N ARG A 135 24.52 -0.58 -24.92
CA ARG A 135 24.50 -0.03 -23.56
C ARG A 135 23.70 1.28 -23.42
N ASP A 136 22.77 1.53 -24.34
CA ASP A 136 21.94 2.73 -24.34
C ASP A 136 20.65 2.50 -23.52
N PHE A 137 20.77 2.63 -22.20
CA PHE A 137 19.62 2.54 -21.30
C PHE A 137 18.68 3.75 -21.39
N ALA A 138 19.18 4.90 -21.84
CA ALA A 138 18.37 6.11 -21.96
C ALA A 138 17.29 5.96 -23.04
N ALA A 139 17.58 5.22 -24.11
CA ALA A 139 16.59 4.84 -25.14
C ALA A 139 15.46 3.94 -24.61
N GLN A 140 15.63 3.31 -23.44
CA GLN A 140 14.67 2.39 -22.82
C GLN A 140 14.07 2.95 -21.53
N LYS A 141 14.27 4.24 -21.24
CA LYS A 141 13.91 4.85 -19.96
C LYS A 141 12.42 4.69 -19.62
N GLU A 142 11.53 4.81 -20.61
CA GLU A 142 10.09 4.69 -20.38
C GLU A 142 9.69 3.25 -20.05
N LEU A 143 10.31 2.26 -20.72
CA LEU A 143 10.09 0.84 -20.46
C LEU A 143 10.54 0.46 -19.03
N ILE A 144 11.71 0.96 -18.63
CA ILE A 144 12.28 0.76 -17.30
C ILE A 144 11.39 1.38 -16.23
N ALA A 145 11.03 2.65 -16.40
CA ALA A 145 10.21 3.38 -15.46
C ALA A 145 8.81 2.75 -15.31
N ALA A 146 8.21 2.31 -16.42
CA ALA A 146 6.93 1.59 -16.42
C ALA A 146 7.03 0.25 -15.68
N ALA A 147 8.06 -0.56 -15.93
CA ALA A 147 8.23 -1.84 -15.24
C ALA A 147 8.38 -1.67 -13.72
N PHE A 148 9.16 -0.67 -13.28
CA PHE A 148 9.32 -0.38 -11.86
C PHE A 148 8.08 0.28 -11.24
N GLU A 149 7.33 1.10 -11.96
CA GLU A 149 6.01 1.60 -11.53
C GLU A 149 5.03 0.46 -11.28
N ILE A 150 4.89 -0.46 -12.25
CA ILE A 150 3.98 -1.60 -12.16
C ILE A 150 4.27 -2.43 -10.92
N SER A 151 5.55 -2.72 -10.65
CA SER A 151 5.95 -3.44 -9.45
C SER A 151 5.64 -2.69 -8.16
N ARG A 152 5.91 -1.37 -8.11
CA ARG A 152 5.58 -0.55 -6.95
C ARG A 152 4.07 -0.51 -6.70
N ARG A 153 3.27 -0.28 -7.74
CA ARG A 153 1.81 -0.26 -7.68
C ARG A 153 1.20 -1.58 -7.20
N TYR A 154 1.71 -2.72 -7.68
CA TYR A 154 1.30 -4.03 -7.17
C TYR A 154 1.48 -4.15 -5.67
N HIS A 155 2.66 -3.77 -5.19
CA HIS A 155 2.99 -3.85 -3.77
C HIS A 155 2.15 -2.91 -2.91
N LEU A 156 1.90 -1.68 -3.38
CA LEU A 156 1.01 -0.73 -2.70
C LEU A 156 -0.46 -1.19 -2.67
N GLY A 157 -0.92 -1.88 -3.72
CA GLY A 157 -2.27 -2.46 -3.79
C GLY A 157 -2.45 -3.75 -3.01
N ASN A 158 -1.35 -4.38 -2.57
CA ASN A 158 -1.35 -5.63 -1.81
C ASN A 158 -0.38 -5.52 -0.62
N PRO A 159 -0.69 -4.68 0.40
CA PRO A 159 0.26 -4.36 1.46
C PRO A 159 0.73 -5.59 2.27
N GLU A 160 -0.02 -6.69 2.27
CA GLU A 160 0.32 -7.96 2.91
C GLU A 160 1.42 -8.74 2.17
N LEU A 161 1.64 -8.41 0.90
CA LEU A 161 2.66 -9.02 0.03
C LEU A 161 3.95 -8.19 -0.06
N LEU A 162 4.10 -7.14 0.77
CA LEU A 162 5.28 -6.27 0.87
C LEU A 162 6.51 -6.95 1.49
N ARG A 163 6.84 -8.18 1.09
CA ARG A 163 8.01 -8.88 1.60
C ARG A 163 9.23 -8.63 0.72
N GLY A 164 10.41 -8.66 1.34
CA GLY A 164 11.70 -8.91 0.67
C GLY A 164 12.05 -7.95 -0.48
N ASN A 165 11.54 -8.28 -1.66
CA ASN A 165 11.90 -7.73 -2.96
C ASN A 165 11.40 -6.30 -3.16
N TYR A 166 10.26 -5.92 -2.59
CA TYR A 166 9.80 -4.52 -2.67
C TYR A 166 10.79 -3.57 -2.00
N ALA A 167 11.30 -3.90 -0.82
CA ALA A 167 12.32 -3.10 -0.15
C ALA A 167 13.61 -3.01 -1.00
N LYS A 168 14.02 -4.12 -1.62
CA LYS A 168 15.17 -4.15 -2.56
C LYS A 168 14.95 -3.24 -3.76
N LEU A 169 13.74 -3.24 -4.34
CA LEU A 169 13.35 -2.34 -5.42
C LEU A 169 13.44 -0.89 -4.99
N VAL A 170 12.81 -0.53 -3.87
CA VAL A 170 12.84 0.85 -3.34
C VAL A 170 14.26 1.29 -3.02
N HIS A 171 15.10 0.44 -2.41
CA HIS A 171 16.50 0.76 -2.13
C HIS A 171 17.31 1.02 -3.41
N MET A 172 17.11 0.20 -4.44
CA MET A 172 17.74 0.44 -5.73
C MET A 172 17.25 1.76 -6.32
N LEU A 173 15.94 2.03 -6.33
CA LEU A 173 15.40 3.28 -6.84
C LEU A 173 15.92 4.49 -6.05
N GLN A 174 16.01 4.42 -4.72
CA GLN A 174 16.65 5.45 -3.89
C GLN A 174 18.10 5.70 -4.32
N ASP A 175 18.87 4.64 -4.62
CA ASP A 175 20.24 4.79 -5.12
C ASP A 175 20.28 5.51 -6.47
N THR A 176 19.35 5.20 -7.38
CA THR A 176 19.24 5.91 -8.68
C THR A 176 18.90 7.39 -8.55
N MET A 177 18.39 7.82 -7.39
CA MET A 177 18.07 9.22 -7.10
C MET A 177 19.24 9.99 -6.46
N LEU A 178 20.36 9.33 -6.10
CA LEU A 178 21.55 10.02 -5.61
C LEU A 178 22.18 10.90 -6.70
N PRO A 179 22.67 12.11 -6.38
CA PRO A 179 23.19 13.05 -7.38
C PRO A 179 24.26 12.45 -8.31
N GLU A 180 25.27 11.80 -7.73
CA GLU A 180 26.38 11.14 -8.44
C GLU A 180 25.94 9.97 -9.34
N VAL A 181 24.89 9.24 -8.95
CA VAL A 181 24.35 8.10 -9.71
C VAL A 181 23.48 8.61 -10.84
N ARG A 182 22.62 9.60 -10.55
CA ARG A 182 21.72 10.23 -11.52
C ARG A 182 22.47 10.92 -12.65
N GLU A 183 23.58 11.58 -12.35
CA GLU A 183 24.44 12.19 -13.37
C GLU A 183 24.98 11.15 -14.34
N GLN A 184 25.43 10.00 -13.83
CA GLN A 184 25.95 8.91 -14.66
C GLN A 184 24.87 8.12 -15.41
N LEU A 185 23.68 7.96 -14.82
CA LEU A 185 22.55 7.29 -15.47
C LEU A 185 22.00 8.14 -16.62
N ASN A 186 21.92 9.46 -16.47
CA ASN A 186 21.36 10.39 -17.45
C ASN A 186 19.87 10.15 -17.82
N PHE A 187 19.14 9.35 -17.04
CA PHE A 187 17.68 9.19 -17.11
C PHE A 187 17.14 8.83 -15.70
N SER A 188 15.80 8.81 -15.53
CA SER A 188 15.16 8.40 -14.27
C SER A 188 14.57 7.00 -14.39
N CYS A 189 14.79 6.19 -13.37
CA CYS A 189 14.11 4.90 -13.19
C CYS A 189 12.76 5.04 -12.46
N VAL A 190 12.43 6.23 -11.97
CA VAL A 190 11.25 6.51 -11.15
C VAL A 190 10.27 7.36 -11.94
N SER A 191 9.04 6.86 -12.06
CA SER A 191 7.85 7.60 -12.53
C SER A 191 6.82 7.75 -11.42
N GLU A 192 5.82 8.61 -11.62
CA GLU A 192 4.68 8.72 -10.71
C GLU A 192 3.81 7.45 -10.76
N LEU A 193 3.23 7.07 -9.61
CA LEU A 193 2.33 5.93 -9.49
C LEU A 193 0.99 6.20 -10.15
N VAL A 194 0.46 5.20 -10.85
CA VAL A 194 -0.86 5.27 -11.47
C VAL A 194 -1.93 4.98 -10.41
N THR A 195 -2.65 6.03 -9.99
CA THR A 195 -3.79 5.93 -9.07
C THR A 195 -5.12 5.99 -9.82
N VAL A 196 -6.21 5.58 -9.16
CA VAL A 196 -7.56 5.67 -9.72
C VAL A 196 -7.88 7.11 -10.11
N HIS A 197 -7.57 8.09 -9.24
CA HIS A 197 -7.77 9.50 -9.56
C HIS A 197 -7.00 9.94 -10.80
N HIS A 198 -5.72 9.56 -10.89
CA HIS A 198 -4.86 9.91 -12.02
C HIS A 198 -5.45 9.37 -13.34
N PHE A 199 -5.81 8.08 -13.34
CA PHE A 199 -6.42 7.40 -14.47
C PHE A 199 -7.73 8.06 -14.92
N LEU A 200 -8.64 8.34 -13.98
CA LEU A 200 -9.93 8.94 -14.29
C LEU A 200 -9.82 10.40 -14.75
N LYS A 201 -8.87 11.16 -14.19
CA LYS A 201 -8.61 12.54 -14.57
C LYS A 201 -8.08 12.63 -16.00
N GLN A 202 -7.11 11.79 -16.37
CA GLN A 202 -6.54 11.78 -17.73
C GLN A 202 -7.58 11.48 -18.81
N ARG A 203 -8.61 10.70 -18.48
CA ARG A 203 -9.69 10.35 -19.41
C ARG A 203 -10.91 11.28 -19.33
N ASN A 204 -10.83 12.37 -18.56
CA ASN A 204 -11.93 13.31 -18.35
C ASN A 204 -13.22 12.67 -17.80
N ILE A 205 -13.09 11.60 -17.01
CA ILE A 205 -14.22 10.83 -16.44
C ILE A 205 -14.23 10.86 -14.90
N LEU A 206 -13.53 11.82 -14.28
CA LEU A 206 -13.45 11.96 -12.82
C LEU A 206 -14.84 12.07 -12.14
N ALA A 207 -15.85 12.56 -12.87
CA ALA A 207 -17.23 12.64 -12.40
C ALA A 207 -17.83 11.28 -11.96
N ILE A 208 -17.29 10.15 -12.43
CA ILE A 208 -17.74 8.81 -12.00
C ILE A 208 -17.65 8.61 -10.49
N VAL A 209 -16.66 9.24 -9.84
CA VAL A 209 -16.39 9.10 -8.42
C VAL A 209 -17.47 9.79 -7.57
N ARG A 210 -18.17 10.77 -8.14
CA ARG A 210 -19.29 11.49 -7.53
C ARG A 210 -20.65 10.94 -7.95
N ASP A 211 -20.68 9.91 -8.81
CA ASP A 211 -21.94 9.31 -9.26
C ASP A 211 -22.58 8.53 -8.09
N PRO A 212 -23.89 8.69 -7.82
CA PRO A 212 -24.58 7.95 -6.76
C PRO A 212 -24.44 6.42 -6.88
N LEU A 213 -24.27 5.88 -8.09
CA LEU A 213 -24.07 4.46 -8.31
C LEU A 213 -22.67 3.99 -7.91
N ALA A 214 -21.70 4.88 -7.71
CA ALA A 214 -20.33 4.52 -7.35
C ALA A 214 -20.26 3.82 -5.98
N ALA A 215 -21.07 4.25 -5.02
CA ALA A 215 -21.18 3.57 -3.73
C ALA A 215 -21.64 2.11 -3.90
N ASN A 216 -22.69 1.88 -4.70
CA ASN A 216 -23.20 0.54 -5.00
C ASN A 216 -22.25 -0.30 -5.85
N ALA A 217 -21.50 0.31 -6.77
CA ALA A 217 -20.54 -0.39 -7.62
C ALA A 217 -19.30 -0.85 -6.84
N THR A 218 -18.92 -0.11 -5.80
CA THR A 218 -17.71 -0.36 -5.01
C THR A 218 -17.99 -1.00 -3.65
N LYS A 219 -19.26 -1.16 -3.27
CA LYS A 219 -19.65 -1.77 -1.99
C LYS A 219 -19.10 -3.19 -1.87
N GLU A 220 -18.73 -3.52 -0.65
CA GLU A 220 -18.35 -4.88 -0.32
C GLU A 220 -19.58 -5.70 0.08
N ILE A 221 -19.59 -6.96 -0.35
CA ILE A 221 -20.69 -7.88 -0.07
C ILE A 221 -20.27 -8.75 1.10
N ILE A 222 -20.93 -8.54 2.24
CA ILE A 222 -20.63 -9.21 3.49
C ILE A 222 -21.63 -10.36 3.64
N PRO A 223 -21.17 -11.63 3.67
CA PRO A 223 -22.07 -12.78 3.75
C PRO A 223 -22.83 -12.82 5.09
N GLY A 224 -22.17 -12.50 6.22
CA GLY A 224 -22.81 -12.33 7.53
C GLY A 224 -23.91 -13.37 7.84
N ARG A 225 -25.05 -12.90 8.36
CA ARG A 225 -26.28 -13.71 8.58
C ARG A 225 -27.20 -13.76 7.35
N LYS A 226 -26.75 -13.30 6.18
CA LYS A 226 -27.61 -13.17 5.00
C LYS A 226 -27.84 -14.52 4.35
N SER A 227 -29.05 -14.74 3.87
CA SER A 227 -29.38 -15.90 3.06
C SER A 227 -28.69 -15.83 1.69
N ARG A 228 -28.49 -16.99 1.07
CA ARG A 228 -27.88 -17.07 -0.28
C ARG A 228 -28.64 -16.22 -1.33
N PRO A 229 -29.99 -16.18 -1.34
CA PRO A 229 -30.73 -15.29 -2.24
C PRO A 229 -30.44 -13.80 -2.02
N GLU A 230 -30.32 -13.35 -0.78
CA GLU A 230 -30.01 -11.94 -0.45
C GLU A 230 -28.60 -11.57 -0.93
N ILE A 231 -27.61 -12.43 -0.67
CA ILE A 231 -26.23 -12.26 -1.16
C ILE A 231 -26.23 -12.16 -2.69
N ASN A 232 -26.94 -13.05 -3.37
CA ASN A 232 -27.03 -13.02 -4.84
C ASN A 232 -27.73 -11.75 -5.35
N ALA A 233 -28.73 -11.23 -4.64
CA ALA A 233 -29.40 -9.97 -4.99
C ALA A 233 -28.43 -8.78 -4.90
N GLU A 234 -27.61 -8.72 -3.85
CA GLU A 234 -26.58 -7.69 -3.68
C GLU A 234 -25.48 -7.79 -4.73
N ILE A 235 -25.03 -9.01 -5.08
CA ILE A 235 -24.08 -9.24 -6.18
C ILE A 235 -24.64 -8.66 -7.48
N ARG A 236 -25.88 -9.04 -7.83
CA ARG A 236 -26.53 -8.55 -9.06
C ARG A 236 -26.74 -7.04 -9.06
N GLU A 237 -27.02 -6.43 -7.91
CA GLU A 237 -27.14 -4.98 -7.81
C GLU A 237 -25.80 -4.28 -8.04
N LYS A 238 -24.72 -4.78 -7.41
CA LYS A 238 -23.36 -4.28 -7.60
C LYS A 238 -22.92 -4.39 -9.06
N GLU A 239 -23.08 -5.56 -9.67
CA GLU A 239 -22.73 -5.79 -11.08
C GLU A 239 -23.53 -4.88 -12.02
N ARG A 240 -24.84 -4.70 -11.77
CA ARG A 240 -25.67 -3.76 -12.53
C ARG A 240 -25.19 -2.31 -12.38
N ALA A 241 -24.75 -1.90 -11.19
CA ALA A 241 -24.20 -0.57 -10.97
C ALA A 241 -22.87 -0.37 -11.73
N VAL A 242 -21.97 -1.35 -11.69
CA VAL A 242 -20.71 -1.34 -12.45
C VAL A 242 -20.98 -1.21 -13.95
N GLU A 243 -21.85 -2.05 -14.52
CA GLU A 243 -22.15 -2.03 -15.96
C GLU A 243 -22.84 -0.73 -16.40
N ARG A 244 -23.73 -0.16 -15.57
CA ARG A 244 -24.35 1.14 -15.86
C ARG A 244 -23.33 2.26 -15.89
N LEU A 245 -22.39 2.28 -14.95
CA LEU A 245 -21.33 3.27 -14.91
C LEU A 245 -20.36 3.10 -16.09
N ALA A 246 -19.96 1.86 -16.40
CA ALA A 246 -19.10 1.55 -17.54
C ALA A 246 -19.71 2.09 -18.83
N ARG A 247 -20.97 1.77 -19.14
CA ARG A 247 -21.65 2.26 -20.36
C ARG A 247 -21.86 3.78 -20.37
N LYS A 248 -22.21 4.36 -19.22
CA LYS A 248 -22.47 5.81 -19.11
C LYS A 248 -21.20 6.63 -19.38
N TYR A 249 -20.06 6.19 -18.86
CA TYR A 249 -18.80 6.91 -18.95
C TYR A 249 -17.86 6.38 -20.05
N GLY A 250 -18.15 5.23 -20.65
CA GLY A 250 -17.31 4.56 -21.65
C GLY A 250 -17.45 5.09 -23.07
N GLY A 251 -18.42 5.97 -23.32
CA GLY A 251 -18.59 6.63 -24.63
C GLY A 251 -18.82 5.67 -25.80
N GLY A 252 -19.30 4.44 -25.53
CA GLY A 252 -19.52 3.39 -26.53
C GLY A 252 -18.26 2.61 -26.97
N SER A 253 -17.12 2.81 -26.31
CA SER A 253 -15.91 2.02 -26.57
C SER A 253 -15.74 0.92 -25.53
N GLU A 254 -15.85 -0.35 -25.93
CA GLU A 254 -15.68 -1.51 -25.03
C GLU A 254 -14.34 -1.47 -24.28
N ALA A 255 -13.27 -1.02 -24.94
CA ALA A 255 -11.96 -0.88 -24.31
C ALA A 255 -11.97 0.11 -23.14
N VAL A 256 -12.71 1.23 -23.28
CA VAL A 256 -12.84 2.23 -22.21
C VAL A 256 -13.79 1.71 -21.12
N GLU A 257 -14.85 0.98 -21.48
CA GLU A 257 -15.74 0.32 -20.52
C GLU A 257 -14.97 -0.65 -19.61
N ASP A 258 -14.11 -1.49 -20.19
CA ASP A 258 -13.26 -2.42 -19.44
C ASP A 258 -12.31 -1.72 -18.48
N GLU A 259 -11.74 -0.60 -18.89
CA GLU A 259 -10.86 0.17 -17.99
C GLU A 259 -11.64 0.90 -16.89
N ILE A 260 -12.88 1.34 -17.16
CA ILE A 260 -13.78 1.86 -16.12
C ILE A 260 -14.11 0.77 -15.09
N ARG A 261 -14.41 -0.46 -15.56
CA ARG A 261 -14.60 -1.63 -14.68
C ARG A 261 -13.36 -1.82 -13.81
N LEU A 262 -12.15 -1.77 -14.39
CA LEU A 262 -10.89 -1.88 -13.67
C LEU A 262 -10.72 -0.80 -12.58
N ALA A 263 -11.07 0.46 -12.87
CA ALA A 263 -11.03 1.56 -11.90
C ALA A 263 -12.01 1.33 -10.74
N LEU A 264 -13.25 0.91 -11.04
CA LEU A 264 -14.26 0.60 -10.03
C LEU A 264 -13.85 -0.61 -9.17
N TYR A 265 -13.26 -1.64 -9.76
CA TYR A 265 -12.71 -2.77 -9.01
C TYR A 265 -11.57 -2.35 -8.10
N SER A 266 -10.72 -1.41 -8.53
CA SER A 266 -9.63 -0.88 -7.69
C SER A 266 -10.16 -0.15 -6.45
N LEU A 267 -11.25 0.62 -6.61
CA LEU A 267 -11.96 1.24 -5.48
C LEU A 267 -12.59 0.18 -4.55
N GLY A 268 -13.18 -0.86 -5.13
CA GLY A 268 -13.71 -2.01 -4.40
C GLY A 268 -12.65 -2.78 -3.62
N ASP A 269 -11.47 -3.00 -4.21
CA ASP A 269 -10.32 -3.64 -3.56
C ASP A 269 -9.85 -2.81 -2.34
N ASN A 270 -9.85 -1.47 -2.45
CA ASN A 270 -9.55 -0.60 -1.30
C ASN A 270 -10.62 -0.71 -0.19
N ASN A 271 -11.91 -0.78 -0.54
CA ASN A 271 -12.97 -0.99 0.44
C ASN A 271 -12.80 -2.36 1.15
N ALA A 272 -12.47 -3.42 0.41
CA ALA A 272 -12.19 -4.73 0.96
C ALA A 272 -10.98 -4.73 1.92
N PHE A 273 -9.93 -3.99 1.57
CA PHE A 273 -8.78 -3.76 2.45
C PHE A 273 -9.20 -3.05 3.75
N LEU A 274 -10.00 -1.99 3.65
CA LEU A 274 -10.48 -1.27 4.84
C LEU A 274 -11.30 -2.17 5.75
N ARG A 275 -12.22 -2.96 5.19
CA ARG A 275 -12.99 -3.92 5.99
C ARG A 275 -12.08 -4.94 6.67
N ALA A 276 -11.11 -5.49 5.96
CA ALA A 276 -10.23 -6.52 6.52
C ALA A 276 -9.26 -6.01 7.59
N SER A 277 -8.95 -4.71 7.61
CA SER A 277 -7.89 -4.15 8.46
C SER A 277 -8.39 -3.11 9.47
N ARG A 278 -9.20 -2.14 9.05
CA ARG A 278 -9.71 -1.04 9.88
C ARG A 278 -10.91 -1.46 10.72
N ASP A 279 -11.89 -2.12 10.12
CA ASP A 279 -13.17 -2.42 10.80
C ASP A 279 -13.00 -3.31 12.04
N PRO A 280 -12.05 -4.27 12.09
CA PRO A 280 -11.73 -4.97 13.33
C PRO A 280 -11.29 -4.05 14.47
N CYS A 281 -10.64 -2.92 14.19
CA CYS A 281 -10.33 -1.93 15.22
C CYS A 281 -11.61 -1.24 15.72
N ASP A 282 -12.53 -0.89 14.81
CA ASP A 282 -13.83 -0.30 15.18
C ASP A 282 -14.65 -1.28 16.05
N GLU A 283 -14.66 -2.58 15.70
CA GLU A 283 -15.29 -3.63 16.52
C GLU A 283 -14.65 -3.78 17.91
N MET A 284 -13.32 -3.81 17.98
CA MET A 284 -12.61 -3.91 19.26
C MET A 284 -12.83 -2.68 20.14
N ILE A 285 -12.96 -1.49 19.55
CA ILE A 285 -13.34 -0.27 20.28
C ILE A 285 -14.75 -0.45 20.84
N ALA A 286 -15.71 -0.90 20.03
CA ALA A 286 -17.09 -1.13 20.48
C ALA A 286 -17.16 -2.12 21.64
N TYR A 287 -16.42 -3.23 21.59
CA TYR A 287 -16.34 -4.19 22.69
C TYR A 287 -15.70 -3.59 23.94
N LEU A 288 -14.60 -2.86 23.79
CA LEU A 288 -13.93 -2.20 24.91
C LEU A 288 -14.88 -1.24 25.63
N THR A 289 -15.56 -0.36 24.88
CA THR A 289 -16.46 0.65 25.45
C THR A 289 -17.79 0.09 25.96
N LYS A 290 -18.21 -1.08 25.47
CA LYS A 290 -19.47 -1.73 25.90
C LYS A 290 -19.29 -2.54 27.18
N TYR A 291 -18.18 -3.28 27.28
CA TYR A 291 -17.98 -4.25 28.35
C TYR A 291 -17.09 -3.75 29.49
N PHE A 292 -16.30 -2.70 29.27
CA PHE A 292 -15.41 -2.14 30.28
C PHE A 292 -15.76 -0.67 30.54
N SER A 293 -15.69 -0.29 31.80
CA SER A 293 -15.78 1.10 32.26
C SER A 293 -14.39 1.75 32.19
N ASP A 294 -14.32 3.06 32.01
CA ASP A 294 -13.06 3.80 31.84
C ASP A 294 -12.39 4.16 33.17
N GLU A 295 -13.14 4.27 34.25
CA GLU A 295 -12.61 4.61 35.57
C GLU A 295 -12.31 3.37 36.42
N GLU A 296 -13.33 2.57 36.71
CA GLU A 296 -13.24 1.41 37.61
C GLU A 296 -13.94 0.19 37.02
N PRO A 297 -13.41 -1.03 37.27
CA PRO A 297 -13.96 -2.24 36.67
C PRO A 297 -15.32 -2.56 37.28
N LEU A 298 -16.30 -2.91 36.43
CA LEU A 298 -17.67 -3.27 36.87
C LEU A 298 -17.68 -4.49 37.79
N ARG A 299 -16.71 -5.40 37.62
CA ARG A 299 -16.43 -6.54 38.49
C ARG A 299 -14.93 -6.71 38.61
N VAL A 300 -14.45 -7.34 39.70
CA VAL A 300 -13.02 -7.63 39.88
C VAL A 300 -12.43 -8.43 38.72
N SER A 301 -13.23 -9.34 38.13
CA SER A 301 -12.85 -10.14 36.94
C SER A 301 -12.65 -9.30 35.68
N ASP A 302 -13.27 -8.12 35.62
CA ASP A 302 -13.29 -7.25 34.44
C ASP A 302 -12.17 -6.21 34.50
N SER A 303 -11.28 -6.31 35.51
CA SER A 303 -10.12 -5.46 35.62
C SER A 303 -9.11 -5.75 34.50
N LEU A 304 -8.85 -4.71 33.72
CA LEU A 304 -7.79 -4.66 32.71
C LEU A 304 -6.38 -4.45 33.30
N ALA A 305 -6.21 -4.35 34.62
CA ALA A 305 -4.90 -4.04 35.20
C ALA A 305 -3.83 -5.08 34.81
N ILE A 306 -2.64 -4.60 34.46
CA ILE A 306 -1.47 -5.44 34.13
C ILE A 306 -0.32 -5.14 35.09
N MET A 307 0.50 -6.15 35.37
CA MET A 307 1.65 -6.03 36.26
C MET A 307 2.89 -6.62 35.61
N SER A 308 3.99 -5.85 35.61
CA SER A 308 5.27 -6.29 35.05
C SER A 308 5.70 -7.62 35.65
N GLY A 309 6.14 -8.55 34.78
CA GLY A 309 6.54 -9.90 35.16
C GLY A 309 5.39 -10.92 35.25
N ARG A 310 4.13 -10.47 35.27
CA ARG A 310 2.97 -11.37 35.26
C ARG A 310 2.46 -11.59 33.84
N GLY A 311 2.29 -12.84 33.44
CA GLY A 311 1.78 -13.19 32.09
C GLY A 311 2.64 -12.66 30.94
N GLY A 312 3.93 -12.37 31.18
CA GLY A 312 4.83 -11.79 30.17
C GLY A 312 4.68 -10.27 29.98
N ALA A 313 3.85 -9.59 30.76
CA ALA A 313 3.71 -8.15 30.71
C ALA A 313 5.04 -7.46 31.10
N ARG A 314 5.40 -6.43 30.35
CA ARG A 314 6.58 -5.58 30.60
C ARG A 314 6.25 -4.25 31.27
N LEU A 315 4.95 -3.94 31.36
CA LEU A 315 4.41 -2.71 31.90
C LEU A 315 3.54 -3.04 33.10
N THR A 316 3.44 -2.08 34.02
CA THR A 316 2.51 -2.12 35.14
C THR A 316 1.54 -0.96 34.98
N HIS A 317 0.25 -1.26 34.79
CA HIS A 317 -0.84 -0.30 34.66
C HIS A 317 -1.99 -0.71 35.59
N ASP A 318 -2.63 0.27 36.23
CA ASP A 318 -3.95 0.06 36.81
C ASP A 318 -5.02 -0.08 35.71
N HIS A 319 -6.26 -0.35 36.10
CA HIS A 319 -7.36 -0.59 35.17
C HIS A 319 -7.56 0.59 34.21
N ARG A 320 -7.75 1.79 34.76
CA ARG A 320 -7.96 3.03 34.00
C ARG A 320 -6.84 3.28 33.00
N ARG A 321 -5.58 3.22 33.43
CA ARG A 321 -4.43 3.46 32.55
C ARG A 321 -4.34 2.40 31.46
N GLN A 322 -4.65 1.14 31.75
CA GLN A 322 -4.69 0.12 30.71
C GLN A 322 -5.84 0.35 29.73
N TYR A 323 -7.04 0.68 30.22
CA TYR A 323 -8.20 1.00 29.39
C TYR A 323 -7.87 2.14 28.42
N GLU A 324 -7.38 3.27 28.94
CA GLU A 324 -6.98 4.43 28.14
C GLU A 324 -5.88 4.07 27.13
N TYR A 325 -4.86 3.30 27.54
CA TYR A 325 -3.79 2.85 26.66
C TYR A 325 -4.32 2.01 25.49
N VAL A 326 -5.20 1.05 25.76
CA VAL A 326 -5.80 0.18 24.74
C VAL A 326 -6.71 0.99 23.81
N LEU A 327 -7.56 1.87 24.35
CA LEU A 327 -8.47 2.69 23.56
C LEU A 327 -7.73 3.62 22.60
N GLN A 328 -6.72 4.35 23.10
CA GLN A 328 -5.89 5.25 22.28
C GLN A 328 -5.15 4.48 21.18
N THR A 329 -4.65 3.30 21.53
CA THR A 329 -3.95 2.42 20.62
C THR A 329 -4.86 1.93 19.49
N LEU A 330 -6.07 1.48 19.82
CA LEU A 330 -7.04 1.02 18.83
C LEU A 330 -7.45 2.15 17.89
N TRP A 331 -7.72 3.36 18.41
CA TRP A 331 -7.99 4.53 17.58
C TRP A 331 -6.81 4.90 16.68
N LEU A 332 -5.58 4.85 17.18
CA LEU A 332 -4.39 5.10 16.39
C LEU A 332 -4.28 4.12 15.22
N TRP A 333 -4.41 2.81 15.49
CA TRP A 333 -4.35 1.79 14.44
C TRP A 333 -5.47 1.92 13.44
N ARG A 334 -6.70 2.16 13.91
CA ARG A 334 -7.86 2.44 13.06
C ARG A 334 -7.56 3.55 12.07
N GLU A 335 -7.03 4.69 12.52
CA GLU A 335 -6.74 5.84 11.66
C GLU A 335 -5.53 5.60 10.73
N VAL A 336 -4.49 4.92 11.21
CA VAL A 336 -3.34 4.52 10.38
C VAL A 336 -3.76 3.57 9.27
N LEU A 337 -4.57 2.56 9.58
CA LEU A 337 -5.07 1.57 8.61
C LEU A 337 -6.03 2.21 7.61
N HIS A 338 -6.86 3.15 8.07
CA HIS A 338 -7.72 3.92 7.18
C HIS A 338 -6.92 4.69 6.12
N ASP A 339 -5.80 5.30 6.52
CA ASP A 339 -4.93 6.09 5.63
C ASP A 339 -3.75 5.27 5.07
N LEU A 340 -3.70 3.95 5.22
CA LEU A 340 -2.47 3.18 4.97
C LEU A 340 -1.92 3.37 3.56
N CYS A 341 -2.75 3.23 2.52
CA CYS A 341 -2.32 3.43 1.13
C CYS A 341 -1.80 4.87 0.90
N LYS A 342 -2.44 5.87 1.51
CA LYS A 342 -2.01 7.27 1.46
C LYS A 342 -0.64 7.45 2.12
N LEU A 343 -0.48 6.93 3.34
CA LEU A 343 0.77 6.99 4.09
C LEU A 343 1.91 6.31 3.32
N MET A 344 1.66 5.16 2.70
CA MET A 344 2.67 4.44 1.91
C MET A 344 3.08 5.19 0.65
N ILE A 345 2.14 5.76 -0.11
CA ILE A 345 2.46 6.58 -1.29
C ILE A 345 3.28 7.81 -0.89
N ILE A 346 2.93 8.45 0.24
CA ILE A 346 3.63 9.62 0.73
C ILE A 346 5.02 9.26 1.26
N ALA A 347 5.17 8.12 1.92
CA ALA A 347 6.45 7.57 2.32
C ALA A 347 7.35 7.35 1.09
N GLU A 348 6.86 6.67 0.05
CA GLU A 348 7.61 6.44 -1.19
C GLU A 348 8.02 7.75 -1.87
N ARG A 349 7.14 8.76 -1.88
CA ARG A 349 7.46 10.11 -2.40
C ARG A 349 8.57 10.80 -1.63
N ASP A 350 8.66 10.60 -0.32
CA ASP A 350 9.77 11.11 0.48
C ASP A 350 11.05 10.32 0.22
N LEU A 351 10.98 8.98 0.17
CA LEU A 351 12.13 8.12 -0.10
C LEU A 351 12.76 8.37 -1.47
N LEU A 352 11.94 8.57 -2.50
CA LEU A 352 12.37 8.79 -3.88
C LEU A 352 12.54 10.28 -4.21
N ASN A 353 12.59 11.17 -3.21
CA ASN A 353 12.79 12.60 -3.43
C ASN A 353 14.26 12.91 -3.78
N PRO A 354 14.56 13.39 -5.01
CA PRO A 354 15.94 13.67 -5.40
C PRO A 354 16.57 14.85 -4.64
N ASN A 355 15.74 15.70 -4.02
CA ASN A 355 16.20 16.88 -3.29
C ASN A 355 16.53 16.60 -1.82
N GLU A 356 16.15 15.43 -1.30
CA GLU A 356 16.38 15.02 0.09
C GLU A 356 16.96 13.60 0.10
N PRO A 357 18.19 13.39 -0.42
CA PRO A 357 18.79 12.06 -0.49
C PRO A 357 19.04 11.49 0.91
N TYR A 358 19.04 10.17 1.02
CA TYR A 358 19.41 9.50 2.26
C TYR A 358 20.93 9.59 2.48
N VAL A 359 21.35 9.40 3.74
CA VAL A 359 22.76 9.26 4.13
C VAL A 359 22.98 7.87 4.73
N LEU A 360 24.03 7.18 4.30
CA LEU A 360 24.46 5.95 4.98
C LEU A 360 25.13 6.29 6.31
N ARG A 361 24.61 5.74 7.40
CA ARG A 361 25.15 5.95 8.73
C ARG A 361 25.15 4.66 9.54
N ASN A 362 26.24 4.43 10.28
CA ASN A 362 26.26 3.37 11.28
C ASN A 362 25.47 3.83 12.52
N THR A 363 24.41 3.12 12.89
CA THR A 363 23.54 3.44 14.03
C THR A 363 23.91 2.67 15.30
N GLY A 364 24.98 1.87 15.27
CA GLY A 364 25.34 0.91 16.30
C GLY A 364 24.65 -0.45 16.16
N GLN A 365 23.67 -0.58 15.24
CA GLN A 365 23.01 -1.86 14.89
C GLN A 365 23.35 -2.34 13.47
N GLY A 366 24.16 -1.58 12.75
CA GLY A 366 24.48 -1.82 11.34
C GLY A 366 24.62 -0.51 10.58
N ILE A 367 24.88 -0.61 9.28
CA ILE A 367 24.83 0.52 8.36
C ILE A 367 23.39 0.66 7.88
N HIS A 368 22.79 1.83 8.08
CA HIS A 368 21.43 2.12 7.65
C HIS A 368 21.41 3.33 6.71
N ARG A 369 20.47 3.28 5.77
CA ARG A 369 20.05 4.44 4.99
C ARG A 369 19.18 5.27 5.92
N LEU A 370 19.56 6.53 6.16
CA LEU A 370 18.77 7.47 6.97
C LEU A 370 18.31 8.62 6.08
N GLN A 371 16.99 8.81 6.00
CA GLN A 371 16.40 9.86 5.17
C GLN A 371 15.37 10.68 5.94
N ARG A 372 15.20 11.96 5.58
CA ARG A 372 14.12 12.77 6.13
C ARG A 372 12.82 12.45 5.39
N ALA A 373 11.73 12.29 6.14
CA ALA A 373 10.40 12.08 5.59
C ALA A 373 9.41 13.18 6.02
N PRO A 374 9.60 14.43 5.54
CA PRO A 374 8.81 15.58 6.01
C PRO A 374 7.32 15.49 5.66
N ARG A 375 6.96 14.90 4.50
CA ARG A 375 5.55 14.77 4.10
C ARG A 375 4.88 13.68 4.93
N LEU A 376 5.54 12.54 5.09
CA LEU A 376 5.03 11.45 5.93
C LEU A 376 4.86 11.90 7.38
N LYS A 377 5.85 12.61 7.92
CA LYS A 377 5.78 13.19 9.28
C LYS A 377 4.54 14.07 9.44
N ARG A 378 4.31 15.01 8.51
CA ARG A 378 3.17 15.91 8.54
C ARG A 378 1.84 15.14 8.51
N GLU A 379 1.71 14.12 7.67
CA GLU A 379 0.49 13.31 7.60
C GLU A 379 0.26 12.49 8.87
N MET A 380 1.31 11.90 9.44
CA MET A 380 1.21 11.19 10.72
C MET A 380 0.82 12.14 11.86
N GLU A 381 1.29 13.40 11.85
CA GLU A 381 0.84 14.42 12.80
C GLU A 381 -0.66 14.73 12.66
N LEU A 382 -1.21 14.71 11.44
CA LEU A 382 -2.65 14.85 11.21
C LEU A 382 -3.43 13.64 11.73
N VAL A 383 -2.92 12.41 11.51
CA VAL A 383 -3.49 11.18 12.09
C VAL A 383 -3.56 11.30 13.62
N VAL A 384 -2.44 11.64 14.27
CA VAL A 384 -2.38 11.81 15.73
C VAL A 384 -3.33 12.91 16.20
N LYS A 385 -3.44 14.04 15.47
CA LYS A 385 -4.41 15.10 15.77
C LYS A 385 -5.86 14.60 15.71
N ARG A 386 -6.22 13.73 14.75
CA ARG A 386 -7.57 13.14 14.67
C ARG A 386 -7.82 12.19 15.84
N VAL A 387 -6.87 11.34 16.17
CA VAL A 387 -6.95 10.43 17.33
C VAL A 387 -7.16 11.24 18.61
N ARG A 388 -6.36 12.29 18.84
CA ARG A 388 -6.47 13.19 20.00
C ARG A 388 -7.83 13.87 20.14
N LYS A 389 -8.56 14.08 19.06
CA LYS A 389 -9.94 14.62 19.13
C LYS A 389 -10.96 13.58 19.57
N ARG A 390 -10.65 12.28 19.46
CA ARG A 390 -11.55 11.16 19.79
C ARG A 390 -11.33 10.60 21.20
N VAL A 391 -10.24 10.99 21.87
CA VAL A 391 -9.91 10.52 23.22
C VAL A 391 -9.72 11.70 24.17
N SER A 392 -10.32 11.61 25.35
CA SER A 392 -10.36 12.68 26.36
C SER A 392 -8.98 12.96 26.98
N PHE A 393 -8.11 11.93 27.01
CA PHE A 393 -6.74 11.99 27.52
C PHE A 393 -5.81 11.26 26.54
N CYS A 394 -4.61 11.80 26.28
CA CYS A 394 -3.69 11.24 25.30
C CYS A 394 -2.32 10.96 25.93
N LEU A 395 -2.01 9.68 26.09
CA LEU A 395 -0.69 9.17 26.48
C LEU A 395 0.30 9.18 25.30
N LEU A 396 -0.16 9.42 24.06
CA LEU A 396 0.72 9.58 22.91
C LEU A 396 1.47 10.92 23.05
N PRO A 397 2.79 10.91 23.26
CA PRO A 397 3.56 12.14 23.33
C PRO A 397 3.39 12.96 22.04
N HIS A 398 3.80 14.24 22.06
CA HIS A 398 4.14 14.96 20.82
C HIS A 398 4.89 14.02 19.86
N PRO A 399 4.66 14.12 18.52
CA PRO A 399 5.14 13.15 17.55
C PRO A 399 6.56 12.77 17.94
N PRO A 400 6.77 11.55 18.41
CA PRO A 400 7.99 11.21 19.10
C PRO A 400 9.16 11.48 18.15
N ASP A 401 10.31 11.90 18.69
CA ASP A 401 11.57 11.63 18.00
C ASP A 401 11.51 10.19 17.50
N SER A 402 11.88 9.96 16.24
CA SER A 402 11.58 8.73 15.48
C SER A 402 11.74 7.41 16.26
N SER A 403 12.66 7.36 17.22
CA SER A 403 12.91 6.26 18.16
C SER A 403 11.76 5.94 19.15
N LYS A 404 10.99 6.91 19.64
CA LYS A 404 9.88 6.68 20.60
C LYS A 404 8.57 6.27 19.89
N CYS A 405 8.40 6.60 18.60
CA CYS A 405 7.32 6.06 17.75
C CYS A 405 7.48 4.56 17.55
N GLN A 406 8.74 4.15 17.33
CA GLN A 406 9.16 2.77 17.19
C GLN A 406 8.87 1.96 18.46
N ALA A 407 9.15 2.52 19.64
CA ALA A 407 8.86 1.87 20.93
C ALA A 407 7.36 1.75 21.22
N ALA A 408 6.55 2.76 20.89
CA ALA A 408 5.09 2.71 21.03
C ALA A 408 4.45 1.69 20.07
N MET A 409 4.91 1.62 18.81
CA MET A 409 4.49 0.59 17.86
C MET A 409 4.90 -0.81 18.32
N HIS A 410 6.15 -1.01 18.75
CA HIS A 410 6.62 -2.29 19.28
C HIS A 410 5.93 -2.73 20.59
N ALA A 411 5.47 -1.81 21.43
CA ALA A 411 4.81 -2.09 22.71
C ALA A 411 3.36 -2.53 22.52
N VAL A 412 2.63 -1.86 21.63
CA VAL A 412 1.25 -2.23 21.26
C VAL A 412 1.20 -3.62 20.63
N PHE A 413 2.10 -3.91 19.70
CA PHE A 413 2.05 -5.13 18.91
C PHE A 413 2.52 -6.40 19.63
N ARG A 414 3.16 -6.27 20.80
CA ARG A 414 3.48 -7.42 21.66
C ARG A 414 2.32 -7.85 22.56
N LEU A 415 1.27 -7.02 22.71
CA LEU A 415 0.25 -7.22 23.75
C LEU A 415 -1.02 -7.94 23.30
N THR A 416 -1.22 -8.22 22.00
CA THR A 416 -2.48 -8.82 21.51
C THR A 416 -2.22 -10.07 20.69
N ASN A 417 -2.41 -11.26 21.25
CA ASN A 417 -2.24 -12.54 20.56
C ASN A 417 -3.54 -12.99 19.84
N CYS A 418 -4.18 -12.07 19.12
CA CYS A 418 -5.51 -12.25 18.49
C CYS A 418 -5.40 -12.31 16.95
N SER A 419 -6.47 -12.71 16.25
CA SER A 419 -6.65 -12.65 14.78
C SER A 419 -6.25 -11.28 14.19
N LEU A 420 -6.49 -10.19 14.94
CA LEU A 420 -5.99 -8.84 14.65
C LEU A 420 -4.46 -8.79 14.50
N CYS A 421 -3.73 -9.58 15.29
CA CYS A 421 -2.27 -9.72 15.23
C CYS A 421 -1.80 -10.59 14.07
N ARG A 422 -2.63 -11.50 13.53
CA ARG A 422 -2.31 -12.21 12.28
C ARG A 422 -2.49 -11.30 11.07
N ALA A 423 -3.53 -10.47 11.05
CA ALA A 423 -3.69 -9.41 10.06
C ALA A 423 -2.53 -8.39 10.18
N LEU A 424 -2.31 -7.83 11.38
CA LEU A 424 -1.24 -6.86 11.65
C LEU A 424 0.17 -7.45 11.50
N CYS A 425 0.43 -8.74 11.80
CA CYS A 425 1.71 -9.41 11.50
C CYS A 425 1.92 -9.68 10.00
N ARG A 426 0.86 -9.92 9.21
CA ARG A 426 0.98 -9.98 7.74
C ARG A 426 1.45 -8.64 7.20
N TYR A 427 0.95 -7.52 7.75
CA TYR A 427 1.35 -6.16 7.39
C TYR A 427 2.65 -5.66 8.06
N ARG A 428 3.05 -6.25 9.19
CA ARG A 428 4.28 -5.94 9.96
C ARG A 428 5.55 -6.12 9.14
N ILE A 429 5.67 -7.20 8.36
CA ILE A 429 6.91 -7.48 7.60
C ILE A 429 7.15 -6.42 6.50
N GLY A 430 6.08 -5.79 6.00
CA GLY A 430 6.16 -4.70 5.01
C GLY A 430 6.49 -3.35 5.65
N LEU A 431 5.78 -2.99 6.72
CA LEU A 431 5.97 -1.72 7.43
C LEU A 431 7.29 -1.66 8.20
N ASP A 432 7.76 -2.76 8.82
CA ASP A 432 9.07 -2.83 9.49
C ASP A 432 10.24 -2.64 8.50
N ARG A 433 10.04 -2.77 7.18
CA ARG A 433 11.07 -2.44 6.17
C ARG A 433 10.92 -1.06 5.57
N MET A 434 9.71 -0.49 5.59
CA MET A 434 9.43 0.88 5.13
C MET A 434 9.74 1.94 6.20
N LEU A 435 9.52 1.63 7.48
CA LEU A 435 9.69 2.54 8.62
C LEU A 435 11.04 2.39 9.34
N PHE A 436 11.86 1.40 8.98
CA PHE A 436 13.27 1.29 9.37
C PHE A 436 14.22 2.02 8.40
N ILE A 437 13.68 2.89 7.54
CA ILE A 437 14.43 3.81 6.65
C ILE A 437 14.48 5.20 7.27
#